data_AF-A0A133NLR6-F1
#
_entry.id   AF-A0A133NLR6-F1
#
_cell.length_a   1.000
_cell.length_b   1.000
_cell.length_c   1.000
_cell.angle_alpha   90.00
_cell.angle_beta   90.00
_cell.angle_gamma   90.00
#
_symmetry.space_group_name_H-M   'P 1'
#
loop_
_entity.id
_entity.type
_entity.pdbx_description
1 polymer ?
#
loop_
_entity_poly.entity_id
_entity_poly.type
_entity_poly.pdbx_seq_one_letter_code
_entity_poly.pdbx_strand_id
1 'polypeptide(L)'
;MKKSVSLKLIVFSFLLVTTSISYSAPTIEAGTGANSTKAGIDNEANGEESSAFGFQNKASGKKSSAFGNQNKASGEKSLAFGYNNEASGFESSVLGGDYKVTGSHSGAFGRGTYDEHLFLNEGGNSYMIGNGNRIARGSNDNFILGNNVNIGVDSNGRPIESSVVLGHGSSATESEVVSVGSSDYRRRIVNIRNGRINATSGDAVTGKQLYEVAKATSTDIDVNAWKAKLGVGSGGVDLTAYSKRDASNLTATDISVWRTKLGAGGGGGGVVVNTATGIGSTGLGIDNTVTGNNSTAVGYKNKVTGNKSGAFGDPNVVTGNGSYAFGNDNTIKGDNNFVLGNNVTIDAGIQNSVALGNNSTVSSSNEVSVGSATQKRKITNIADGEVSATSTDAVNGRQLYNAMQNSNNTFKNEVNEKIDNVKNEVRNVGSLSAALAGLHPMQYDPKAPTQVMVALGHYRNRQAVAVGASYYFNDRFMMSTGIALTGEKRTETMANVGFTVKLGKGSGVAYNETPQYVVQNEVKRLTVENQELKEKVNAQGAENKDLKERVQKLEEKLNKLLTTK
;
A
#
# COMPACT_ATOMS: atom_id res chain seq x y z
N MET A 1 63.45 -159.69 -83.30
CA MET A 1 64.03 -159.35 -81.99
C MET A 1 64.15 -157.84 -81.88
N LYS A 2 63.53 -157.25 -80.85
CA LYS A 2 63.40 -155.80 -80.61
C LYS A 2 64.78 -155.16 -80.39
N LYS A 3 65.10 -154.08 -81.11
CA LYS A 3 66.26 -153.21 -80.84
C LYS A 3 65.75 -151.94 -80.17
N SER A 4 66.06 -151.76 -78.88
CA SER A 4 65.90 -150.49 -78.17
C SER A 4 67.27 -150.01 -77.72
N VAL A 5 67.75 -148.91 -78.29
CA VAL A 5 68.96 -148.21 -77.84
C VAL A 5 68.51 -147.00 -77.03
N SER A 6 68.89 -146.95 -75.76
CA SER A 6 68.57 -145.87 -74.82
C SER A 6 69.66 -144.79 -74.89
N LEU A 7 69.27 -143.57 -75.26
CA LEU A 7 70.17 -142.41 -75.33
C LEU A 7 69.79 -141.43 -74.21
N LYS A 8 70.77 -141.11 -73.34
CA LYS A 8 70.65 -140.14 -72.24
C LYS A 8 70.37 -138.73 -72.79
N LEU A 9 69.42 -138.00 -72.19
CA LEU A 9 69.20 -136.58 -72.45
C LEU A 9 69.29 -135.78 -71.14
N ILE A 10 70.29 -134.91 -71.07
CA ILE A 10 70.45 -133.85 -70.08
C ILE A 10 69.55 -132.70 -70.52
N VAL A 11 68.64 -132.22 -69.67
CA VAL A 11 67.82 -131.03 -69.94
C VAL A 11 68.06 -130.00 -68.83
N PHE A 12 68.67 -128.88 -69.22
CA PHE A 12 68.75 -127.64 -68.47
C PHE A 12 67.36 -127.04 -68.32
N SER A 13 66.90 -126.78 -67.10
CA SER A 13 65.73 -125.93 -66.85
C SER A 13 66.16 -124.47 -66.96
N PHE A 14 65.85 -123.83 -68.08
CA PHE A 14 66.07 -122.39 -68.29
C PHE A 14 64.83 -121.60 -67.88
N LEU A 15 65.04 -120.62 -67.00
CA LEU A 15 64.08 -119.61 -66.57
C LEU A 15 63.83 -118.62 -67.74
N LEU A 16 62.60 -118.56 -68.26
CA LEU A 16 62.18 -117.48 -69.17
C LEU A 16 61.36 -116.47 -68.37
N VAL A 17 61.95 -115.29 -68.14
CA VAL A 17 61.23 -114.10 -67.69
C VAL A 17 60.61 -113.45 -68.92
N THR A 18 59.27 -113.47 -69.01
CA THR A 18 58.54 -112.63 -69.97
C THR A 18 58.02 -111.40 -69.22
N THR A 19 58.69 -110.26 -69.38
CA THR A 19 58.18 -108.96 -68.96
C THR A 19 57.09 -108.50 -69.92
N SER A 20 55.83 -108.58 -69.48
CA SER A 20 54.72 -107.84 -70.10
C SER A 20 54.67 -106.43 -69.53
N ILE A 21 54.94 -105.43 -70.37
CA ILE A 21 54.75 -104.01 -70.06
C ILE A 21 53.26 -103.72 -70.26
N SER A 22 52.50 -103.54 -69.18
CA SER A 22 51.09 -103.16 -69.23
C SER A 22 50.96 -101.64 -69.32
N TYR A 23 50.42 -101.13 -70.42
CA TYR A 23 49.86 -99.78 -70.48
C TYR A 23 48.46 -99.81 -69.85
N SER A 24 48.29 -99.11 -68.72
CA SER A 24 46.97 -98.93 -68.09
C SER A 24 46.17 -97.90 -68.86
N ALA A 25 45.17 -98.34 -69.62
CA ALA A 25 44.10 -97.44 -70.07
C ALA A 25 43.24 -97.07 -68.84
N PRO A 26 42.76 -95.81 -68.71
CA PRO A 26 41.92 -95.44 -67.58
C PRO A 26 40.63 -96.28 -67.58
N THR A 27 40.45 -97.09 -66.55
CA THR A 27 39.27 -97.94 -66.33
C THR A 27 38.23 -97.21 -65.49
N ILE A 28 36.95 -97.48 -65.76
CA ILE A 28 35.83 -97.13 -64.86
C ILE A 28 35.55 -98.38 -64.02
N GLU A 29 35.62 -98.23 -62.71
CA GLU A 29 35.53 -99.34 -61.76
C GLU A 29 34.63 -98.96 -60.57
N ALA A 30 34.13 -99.97 -59.86
CA ALA A 30 33.49 -99.76 -58.57
C ALA A 30 34.53 -99.27 -57.53
N GLY A 31 34.15 -98.31 -56.70
CA GLY A 31 34.93 -97.93 -55.52
C GLY A 31 34.75 -98.94 -54.37
N THR A 32 35.30 -98.63 -53.19
CA THR A 32 35.16 -99.49 -52.00
C THR A 32 33.90 -99.19 -51.19
N GLY A 33 33.27 -98.02 -51.38
CA GLY A 33 31.98 -97.69 -50.80
C GLY A 33 30.81 -98.31 -51.57
N ALA A 34 29.68 -98.57 -50.90
CA ALA A 34 28.47 -99.07 -51.55
C ALA A 34 28.00 -98.10 -52.66
N ASN A 35 27.69 -98.60 -53.86
CA ASN A 35 27.29 -97.79 -55.02
C ASN A 35 28.28 -96.68 -55.41
N SER A 36 29.56 -96.83 -55.12
CA SER A 36 30.59 -95.83 -55.45
C SER A 36 31.26 -96.10 -56.80
N THR A 37 31.71 -95.03 -57.47
CA THR A 37 32.39 -95.12 -58.78
C THR A 37 33.75 -94.44 -58.73
N LYS A 38 34.78 -95.11 -59.25
CA LYS A 38 36.10 -94.51 -59.52
C LYS A 38 36.45 -94.62 -60.99
N ALA A 39 37.06 -93.59 -61.58
CA ALA A 39 37.51 -93.61 -62.97
C ALA A 39 38.80 -92.84 -63.17
N GLY A 40 39.81 -93.46 -63.79
CA GLY A 40 41.15 -92.89 -63.97
C GLY A 40 42.20 -93.52 -63.05
N ILE A 41 43.27 -92.79 -62.70
CA ILE A 41 44.45 -93.33 -62.02
C ILE A 41 44.45 -92.92 -60.54
N ASP A 42 44.72 -93.87 -59.64
CA ASP A 42 44.90 -93.67 -58.20
C ASP A 42 43.74 -92.95 -57.49
N ASN A 43 42.51 -93.11 -57.97
CA ASN A 43 41.33 -92.55 -57.31
C ASN A 43 40.78 -93.48 -56.22
N GLU A 44 40.40 -92.91 -55.08
CA GLU A 44 39.74 -93.57 -53.97
C GLU A 44 38.28 -93.08 -53.86
N ALA A 45 37.30 -93.95 -54.10
CA ALA A 45 35.89 -93.69 -53.79
C ALA A 45 35.44 -94.64 -52.67
N ASN A 46 35.50 -94.15 -51.42
CA ASN A 46 35.30 -94.97 -50.22
C ASN A 46 33.98 -94.66 -49.50
N GLY A 47 33.30 -93.57 -49.85
CA GLY A 47 31.98 -93.24 -49.30
C GLY A 47 30.85 -93.98 -50.02
N GLU A 48 29.74 -94.24 -49.32
CA GLU A 48 28.49 -94.70 -49.95
C GLU A 48 28.03 -93.70 -51.02
N GLU A 49 27.65 -94.14 -52.22
CA GLU A 49 27.27 -93.30 -53.37
C GLU A 49 28.32 -92.25 -53.77
N SER A 50 29.61 -92.48 -53.45
CA SER A 50 30.69 -91.54 -53.79
C SER A 50 31.22 -91.69 -55.21
N SER A 51 31.81 -90.62 -55.74
CA SER A 51 32.33 -90.55 -57.12
C SER A 51 33.72 -89.94 -57.15
N ALA A 52 34.72 -90.63 -57.71
CA ALA A 52 36.10 -90.12 -57.84
C ALA A 52 36.63 -90.28 -59.28
N PHE A 53 36.83 -89.17 -60.00
CA PHE A 53 37.18 -89.18 -61.43
C PHE A 53 38.44 -88.33 -61.72
N GLY A 54 39.45 -88.92 -62.36
CA GLY A 54 40.67 -88.24 -62.81
C GLY A 54 41.96 -88.86 -62.26
N PHE A 55 42.80 -88.08 -61.58
CA PHE A 55 44.08 -88.52 -61.01
C PHE A 55 44.15 -88.26 -59.50
N GLN A 56 44.44 -89.26 -58.67
CA GLN A 56 44.69 -89.10 -57.23
C GLN A 56 43.55 -88.42 -56.44
N ASN A 57 42.30 -88.56 -56.86
CA ASN A 57 41.18 -87.98 -56.12
C ASN A 57 40.68 -88.93 -55.03
N LYS A 58 40.17 -88.39 -53.93
CA LYS A 58 39.64 -89.14 -52.79
C LYS A 58 38.24 -88.65 -52.41
N ALA A 59 37.22 -89.42 -52.74
CA ALA A 59 35.83 -89.21 -52.32
C ALA A 59 35.48 -90.18 -51.17
N SER A 60 35.56 -89.72 -49.92
CA SER A 60 35.36 -90.56 -48.73
C SER A 60 34.08 -90.26 -47.96
N GLY A 61 33.40 -89.15 -48.24
CA GLY A 61 32.10 -88.84 -47.62
C GLY A 61 30.94 -89.57 -48.32
N LYS A 62 29.85 -89.84 -47.60
CA LYS A 62 28.60 -90.35 -48.20
C LYS A 62 28.11 -89.37 -49.27
N LYS A 63 27.76 -89.81 -50.47
CA LYS A 63 27.34 -88.99 -51.63
C LYS A 63 28.36 -87.93 -52.04
N SER A 64 29.64 -88.12 -51.71
CA SER A 64 30.70 -87.17 -52.05
C SER A 64 31.21 -87.35 -53.47
N SER A 65 31.78 -86.29 -54.04
CA SER A 65 32.22 -86.24 -55.43
C SER A 65 33.56 -85.53 -55.55
N ALA A 66 34.56 -86.19 -56.11
CA ALA A 66 35.89 -85.64 -56.35
C ALA A 66 36.28 -85.80 -57.83
N PHE A 67 36.52 -84.68 -58.53
CA PHE A 67 36.75 -84.65 -59.98
C PHE A 67 37.98 -83.81 -60.33
N GLY A 68 38.93 -84.36 -61.09
CA GLY A 68 40.12 -83.64 -61.55
C GLY A 68 41.41 -84.28 -61.06
N ASN A 69 42.27 -83.52 -60.39
CA ASN A 69 43.57 -84.00 -59.91
C ASN A 69 43.76 -83.67 -58.42
N GLN A 70 44.11 -84.66 -57.60
CA GLN A 70 44.45 -84.50 -56.17
C GLN A 70 43.33 -83.91 -55.28
N ASN A 71 42.06 -84.03 -55.68
CA ASN A 71 40.97 -83.49 -54.86
C ASN A 71 40.53 -84.47 -53.77
N LYS A 72 40.12 -83.95 -52.62
CA LYS A 72 39.61 -84.72 -51.48
C LYS A 72 38.21 -84.23 -51.09
N ALA A 73 37.19 -85.04 -51.33
CA ALA A 73 35.82 -84.81 -50.90
C ALA A 73 35.48 -85.76 -49.73
N SER A 74 35.67 -85.29 -48.49
CA SER A 74 35.49 -86.11 -47.29
C SER A 74 34.24 -85.80 -46.48
N GLY A 75 33.57 -84.67 -46.73
CA GLY A 75 32.29 -84.35 -46.12
C GLY A 75 31.13 -85.14 -46.76
N GLU A 76 30.08 -85.44 -46.01
CA GLU A 76 28.85 -85.98 -46.61
C GLU A 76 28.26 -84.97 -47.61
N LYS A 77 27.86 -85.47 -48.79
CA LYS A 77 27.40 -84.73 -49.96
C LYS A 77 28.36 -83.62 -50.44
N SER A 78 29.66 -83.76 -50.14
CA SER A 78 30.66 -82.78 -50.53
C SER A 78 31.09 -82.92 -51.99
N LEU A 79 31.50 -81.82 -52.61
CA LEU A 79 32.02 -81.77 -53.98
C LEU A 79 33.39 -81.09 -54.01
N ALA A 80 34.39 -81.74 -54.60
CA ALA A 80 35.69 -81.15 -54.88
C ALA A 80 36.05 -81.32 -56.37
N PHE A 81 36.17 -80.21 -57.09
CA PHE A 81 36.39 -80.19 -58.53
C PHE A 81 37.58 -79.31 -58.91
N GLY A 82 38.53 -79.85 -59.68
CA GLY A 82 39.68 -79.13 -60.23
C GLY A 82 41.02 -79.70 -59.75
N TYR A 83 41.87 -78.89 -59.11
CA TYR A 83 43.23 -79.30 -58.69
C TYR A 83 43.46 -79.12 -57.19
N ASN A 84 43.85 -80.18 -56.48
CA ASN A 84 44.34 -80.13 -55.11
C ASN A 84 43.38 -79.42 -54.12
N ASN A 85 42.08 -79.65 -54.24
CA ASN A 85 41.09 -79.07 -53.33
C ASN A 85 40.66 -80.06 -52.24
N GLU A 86 40.25 -79.56 -51.07
CA GLU A 86 39.68 -80.37 -49.99
C GLU A 86 38.29 -79.86 -49.55
N ALA A 87 37.22 -80.60 -49.84
CA ALA A 87 35.88 -80.35 -49.32
C ALA A 87 35.55 -81.34 -48.20
N SER A 88 35.65 -80.89 -46.95
CA SER A 88 35.48 -81.74 -45.78
C SER A 88 34.26 -81.40 -44.91
N GLY A 89 33.61 -80.26 -45.15
CA GLY A 89 32.36 -79.89 -44.48
C GLY A 89 31.14 -80.64 -45.01
N PHE A 90 30.09 -80.79 -44.20
CA PHE A 90 28.80 -81.34 -44.65
C PHE A 90 28.22 -80.45 -45.77
N GLU A 91 27.84 -81.03 -46.90
CA GLU A 91 27.33 -80.30 -48.08
C GLU A 91 28.28 -79.16 -48.55
N SER A 92 29.59 -79.33 -48.36
CA SER A 92 30.59 -78.37 -48.82
C SER A 92 30.94 -78.54 -50.30
N SER A 93 31.23 -77.46 -51.00
CA SER A 93 31.62 -77.48 -52.41
C SER A 93 32.87 -76.65 -52.67
N VAL A 94 33.79 -77.16 -53.47
CA VAL A 94 34.98 -76.44 -53.91
C VAL A 94 35.22 -76.68 -55.39
N LEU A 95 35.35 -75.59 -56.15
CA LEU A 95 35.60 -75.59 -57.58
C LEU A 95 36.79 -74.69 -57.88
N GLY A 96 37.83 -75.24 -58.48
CA GLY A 96 39.03 -74.49 -58.87
C GLY A 96 40.29 -75.18 -58.39
N GLY A 97 41.16 -74.50 -57.64
CA GLY A 97 42.38 -75.15 -57.17
C GLY A 97 42.95 -74.62 -55.86
N ASP A 98 43.65 -75.49 -55.15
CA ASP A 98 44.40 -75.15 -53.93
C ASP A 98 43.51 -74.50 -52.82
N TYR A 99 42.26 -74.96 -52.68
CA TYR A 99 41.33 -74.50 -51.64
C TYR A 99 40.88 -75.62 -50.70
N LYS A 100 40.60 -75.26 -49.44
CA LYS A 100 40.00 -76.13 -48.45
C LYS A 100 38.70 -75.52 -47.92
N VAL A 101 37.62 -76.30 -47.92
CA VAL A 101 36.31 -75.91 -47.39
C VAL A 101 35.91 -76.91 -46.32
N THR A 102 35.97 -76.47 -45.06
CA THR A 102 35.60 -77.28 -43.89
C THR A 102 34.26 -76.85 -43.29
N GLY A 103 33.77 -75.65 -43.62
CA GLY A 103 32.47 -75.16 -43.21
C GLY A 103 31.32 -76.01 -43.79
N SER A 104 30.26 -76.22 -43.00
CA SER A 104 29.06 -76.89 -43.48
C SER A 104 28.24 -75.96 -44.39
N HIS A 105 27.58 -76.51 -45.42
CA HIS A 105 26.79 -75.77 -46.42
C HIS A 105 27.55 -74.61 -47.07
N SER A 106 28.85 -74.79 -47.30
CA SER A 106 29.77 -73.72 -47.67
C SER A 106 30.50 -74.01 -48.97
N GLY A 107 30.95 -72.94 -49.63
CA GLY A 107 31.49 -73.00 -50.97
C GLY A 107 32.77 -72.21 -51.16
N ALA A 108 33.62 -72.66 -52.08
CA ALA A 108 34.71 -71.85 -52.63
C ALA A 108 34.80 -72.05 -54.15
N PHE A 109 34.88 -70.94 -54.89
CA PHE A 109 35.13 -70.92 -56.32
C PHE A 109 36.32 -70.02 -56.64
N GLY A 110 37.39 -70.58 -57.20
CA GLY A 110 38.59 -69.83 -57.57
C GLY A 110 39.87 -70.59 -57.26
N ARG A 111 40.98 -69.87 -57.09
CA ARG A 111 42.27 -70.48 -56.74
C ARG A 111 42.87 -69.94 -55.43
N GLY A 112 43.35 -70.83 -54.57
CA GLY A 112 44.26 -70.46 -53.47
C GLY A 112 45.57 -69.88 -54.02
N THR A 113 46.35 -69.19 -53.18
CA THR A 113 47.70 -68.75 -53.59
C THR A 113 48.73 -69.86 -53.34
N TYR A 114 49.80 -69.87 -54.13
CA TYR A 114 50.82 -70.94 -54.21
C TYR A 114 51.70 -71.13 -52.94
N ASP A 115 51.36 -70.48 -51.83
CA ASP A 115 52.11 -70.62 -50.58
C ASP A 115 51.44 -71.73 -49.74
N GLU A 116 52.22 -72.53 -49.02
CA GLU A 116 51.94 -73.91 -48.53
C GLU A 116 50.73 -74.10 -47.57
N HIS A 117 49.83 -73.12 -47.50
CA HIS A 117 48.58 -73.15 -46.76
C HIS A 117 47.41 -72.99 -47.73
N LEU A 118 46.76 -74.12 -48.08
CA LEU A 118 45.45 -74.13 -48.73
C LEU A 118 44.54 -73.11 -48.04
N PHE A 119 44.01 -72.15 -48.80
CA PHE A 119 43.12 -71.15 -48.23
C PHE A 119 41.83 -71.80 -47.76
N LEU A 120 41.25 -71.25 -46.70
CA LEU A 120 40.29 -71.98 -45.90
C LEU A 120 38.97 -71.25 -45.80
N ASN A 121 37.88 -71.94 -46.14
CA ASN A 121 36.54 -71.58 -45.74
C ASN A 121 36.09 -72.49 -44.60
N GLU A 122 36.21 -71.99 -43.37
CA GLU A 122 35.79 -72.64 -42.13
C GLU A 122 34.42 -72.17 -41.63
N GLY A 123 33.90 -71.05 -42.14
CA GLY A 123 32.60 -70.51 -41.77
C GLY A 123 31.47 -71.40 -42.28
N GLY A 124 30.42 -71.61 -41.49
CA GLY A 124 29.20 -72.26 -41.95
C GLY A 124 28.39 -71.35 -42.87
N ASN A 125 27.59 -71.93 -43.77
CA ASN A 125 26.75 -71.21 -44.75
C ASN A 125 27.49 -70.11 -45.53
N SER A 126 28.80 -70.27 -45.75
CA SER A 126 29.65 -69.20 -46.24
C SER A 126 30.20 -69.51 -47.63
N TYR A 127 30.30 -68.51 -48.50
CA TYR A 127 30.69 -68.69 -49.89
C TYR A 127 31.75 -67.69 -50.30
N MET A 128 32.77 -68.18 -51.01
CA MET A 128 33.85 -67.36 -51.53
C MET A 128 33.96 -67.51 -53.04
N ILE A 129 34.02 -66.39 -53.75
CA ILE A 129 34.30 -66.34 -55.18
C ILE A 129 35.52 -65.45 -55.41
N GLY A 130 36.56 -66.02 -56.01
CA GLY A 130 37.82 -65.39 -56.35
C GLY A 130 39.02 -66.02 -55.63
N ASN A 131 40.17 -65.35 -55.71
CA ASN A 131 41.47 -65.95 -55.41
C ASN A 131 42.02 -65.48 -54.06
N GLY A 132 42.69 -66.38 -53.32
CA GLY A 132 43.35 -66.04 -52.05
C GLY A 132 42.41 -65.57 -50.94
N ASN A 133 41.17 -66.06 -50.90
CA ASN A 133 40.17 -65.65 -49.91
C ASN A 133 40.13 -66.61 -48.72
N ARG A 134 39.84 -66.11 -47.53
CA ARG A 134 39.73 -66.92 -46.31
C ARG A 134 38.52 -66.48 -45.48
N ILE A 135 37.80 -67.45 -44.93
CA ILE A 135 36.76 -67.26 -43.91
C ILE A 135 37.12 -68.15 -42.73
N ALA A 136 37.39 -67.55 -41.57
CA ALA A 136 37.78 -68.28 -40.38
C ALA A 136 36.62 -69.04 -39.73
N ARG A 137 36.94 -70.01 -38.88
CA ARG A 137 35.97 -70.76 -38.08
C ARG A 137 35.13 -69.84 -37.21
N GLY A 138 33.83 -70.10 -37.24
CA GLY A 138 32.82 -69.33 -36.51
C GLY A 138 32.33 -68.10 -37.28
N SER A 139 33.03 -67.65 -38.32
CA SER A 139 32.59 -66.53 -39.17
C SER A 139 31.53 -67.00 -40.17
N ASN A 140 30.32 -67.27 -39.69
CA ASN A 140 29.25 -67.89 -40.48
C ASN A 140 28.48 -66.87 -41.34
N ASP A 141 27.71 -67.39 -42.31
CA ASP A 141 26.79 -66.63 -43.16
C ASP A 141 27.45 -65.49 -43.96
N ASN A 142 28.72 -65.69 -44.35
CA ASN A 142 29.49 -64.67 -45.07
C ASN A 142 29.61 -64.97 -46.56
N PHE A 143 29.60 -63.91 -47.36
CA PHE A 143 29.80 -63.97 -48.81
C PHE A 143 30.97 -63.09 -49.25
N ILE A 144 31.94 -63.68 -49.94
CA ILE A 144 33.06 -62.96 -50.54
C ILE A 144 32.93 -63.00 -52.07
N LEU A 145 33.01 -61.83 -52.69
CA LEU A 145 33.23 -61.67 -54.12
C LEU A 145 34.42 -60.74 -54.35
N GLY A 146 35.61 -61.32 -54.49
CA GLY A 146 36.85 -60.56 -54.56
C GLY A 146 38.08 -61.45 -54.50
N ASN A 147 39.26 -60.83 -54.45
CA ASN A 147 40.52 -61.54 -54.30
C ASN A 147 41.26 -61.01 -53.08
N ASN A 148 41.99 -61.87 -52.37
CA ASN A 148 42.77 -61.53 -51.18
C ASN A 148 41.90 -60.91 -50.06
N VAL A 149 40.74 -61.52 -49.81
CA VAL A 149 39.82 -61.11 -48.74
C VAL A 149 39.92 -62.11 -47.59
N ASN A 150 40.15 -61.61 -46.37
CA ASN A 150 40.15 -62.43 -45.16
C ASN A 150 39.05 -61.96 -44.22
N ILE A 151 38.08 -62.83 -43.94
CA ILE A 151 37.07 -62.64 -42.91
C ILE A 151 37.43 -63.53 -41.74
N GLY A 152 37.56 -62.93 -40.55
CA GLY A 152 37.83 -63.67 -39.33
C GLY A 152 37.05 -63.07 -38.18
N VAL A 153 37.76 -62.41 -37.29
CA VAL A 153 37.19 -61.79 -36.09
C VAL A 153 37.25 -60.27 -36.15
N ASP A 154 36.33 -59.61 -35.45
CA ASP A 154 36.32 -58.17 -35.23
C ASP A 154 37.44 -57.74 -34.27
N SER A 155 37.54 -56.43 -33.98
CA SER A 155 38.55 -55.88 -33.06
C SER A 155 38.41 -56.37 -31.61
N ASN A 156 37.28 -56.98 -31.25
CA ASN A 156 37.01 -57.54 -29.93
C ASN A 156 37.19 -59.07 -29.91
N GLY A 157 37.67 -59.68 -31.00
CA GLY A 157 37.87 -61.12 -31.13
C GLY A 157 36.59 -61.92 -31.39
N ARG A 158 35.47 -61.28 -31.74
CA ARG A 158 34.21 -61.96 -32.08
C ARG A 158 34.20 -62.36 -33.56
N PRO A 159 33.75 -63.56 -33.94
CA PRO A 159 33.61 -63.91 -35.35
C PRO A 159 32.71 -62.92 -36.10
N ILE A 160 33.16 -62.49 -37.28
CA ILE A 160 32.37 -61.66 -38.19
C ILE A 160 31.37 -62.57 -38.91
N GLU A 161 30.09 -62.23 -38.86
CA GLU A 161 28.99 -63.02 -39.42
C GLU A 161 28.09 -62.19 -40.33
N SER A 162 27.28 -62.85 -41.16
CA SER A 162 26.22 -62.23 -41.97
C SER A 162 26.66 -61.06 -42.85
N SER A 163 27.89 -61.11 -43.40
CA SER A 163 28.49 -60.00 -44.13
C SER A 163 28.81 -60.34 -45.59
N VAL A 164 28.77 -59.31 -46.44
CA VAL A 164 29.13 -59.39 -47.86
C VAL A 164 30.36 -58.53 -48.11
N VAL A 165 31.43 -59.12 -48.63
CA VAL A 165 32.68 -58.41 -48.93
C VAL A 165 32.92 -58.41 -50.43
N LEU A 166 32.97 -57.21 -51.02
CA LEU A 166 33.03 -56.97 -52.45
C LEU A 166 34.36 -56.29 -52.84
N GLY A 167 35.08 -56.92 -53.76
CA GLY A 167 36.29 -56.38 -54.40
C GLY A 167 37.61 -56.89 -53.81
N HIS A 168 38.67 -56.73 -54.60
CA HIS A 168 40.04 -57.12 -54.23
C HIS A 168 40.56 -56.35 -53.00
N GLY A 169 41.13 -57.06 -52.02
CA GLY A 169 41.72 -56.45 -50.83
C GLY A 169 40.71 -55.74 -49.92
N SER A 170 39.42 -56.01 -50.10
CA SER A 170 38.38 -55.54 -49.17
C SER A 170 38.39 -56.36 -47.89
N SER A 171 37.91 -55.77 -46.79
CA SER A 171 37.82 -56.41 -45.49
C SER A 171 36.53 -56.01 -44.78
N ALA A 172 35.85 -56.95 -44.12
CA ALA A 172 34.81 -56.62 -43.15
C ALA A 172 35.48 -56.43 -41.77
N THR A 173 35.07 -55.40 -41.04
CA THR A 173 35.56 -55.10 -39.68
C THR A 173 34.50 -55.35 -38.60
N GLU A 174 33.26 -55.60 -39.02
CA GLU A 174 32.09 -55.86 -38.17
C GLU A 174 31.11 -56.78 -38.92
N SER A 175 30.14 -57.36 -38.20
CA SER A 175 29.09 -58.23 -38.74
C SER A 175 27.96 -57.43 -39.39
N GLU A 176 27.10 -58.09 -40.19
CA GLU A 176 25.90 -57.50 -40.82
C GLU A 176 26.16 -56.34 -41.80
N VAL A 177 27.30 -56.36 -42.51
CA VAL A 177 27.68 -55.26 -43.42
C VAL A 177 27.93 -55.71 -44.86
N VAL A 178 27.79 -54.76 -45.78
CA VAL A 178 28.34 -54.85 -47.13
C VAL A 178 29.62 -54.02 -47.19
N SER A 179 30.79 -54.66 -47.08
CA SER A 179 32.08 -53.99 -47.20
C SER A 179 32.54 -53.96 -48.66
N VAL A 180 32.90 -52.77 -49.14
CA VAL A 180 33.37 -52.51 -50.51
C VAL A 180 34.82 -52.05 -50.56
N GLY A 181 35.56 -52.16 -49.46
CA GLY A 181 36.93 -51.70 -49.33
C GLY A 181 37.59 -52.10 -48.02
N SER A 182 38.70 -51.43 -47.71
CA SER A 182 39.49 -51.56 -46.48
C SER A 182 39.95 -50.16 -46.00
N SER A 183 40.69 -50.11 -44.89
CA SER A 183 41.28 -48.86 -44.38
C SER A 183 42.17 -48.17 -45.42
N ASP A 184 42.92 -48.98 -46.18
CA ASP A 184 43.94 -48.50 -47.11
C ASP A 184 43.39 -48.33 -48.53
N TYR A 185 42.27 -49.01 -48.83
CA TYR A 185 41.68 -49.01 -50.17
C TYR A 185 40.16 -48.85 -50.13
N ARG A 186 39.68 -47.65 -50.45
CA ARG A 186 38.24 -47.30 -50.46
C ARG A 186 37.71 -47.15 -51.88
N ARG A 187 36.50 -47.65 -52.13
CA ARG A 187 35.84 -47.54 -53.44
C ARG A 187 34.72 -46.51 -53.39
N ARG A 188 34.56 -45.76 -54.48
CA ARG A 188 33.35 -44.97 -54.70
C ARG A 188 32.23 -45.91 -55.12
N ILE A 189 31.06 -45.74 -54.51
CA ILE A 189 29.82 -46.34 -54.99
C ILE A 189 29.15 -45.30 -55.90
N VAL A 190 29.07 -45.62 -57.19
CA VAL A 190 28.58 -44.71 -58.24
C VAL A 190 27.29 -45.25 -58.83
N ASN A 191 26.58 -44.41 -59.62
CA ASN A 191 25.29 -44.74 -60.24
C ASN A 191 24.17 -45.04 -59.21
N ILE A 192 24.25 -44.43 -58.03
CA ILE A 192 23.20 -44.49 -57.01
C ILE A 192 22.09 -43.51 -57.38
N ARG A 193 20.84 -43.97 -57.45
CA ARG A 193 19.66 -43.12 -57.58
C ARG A 193 19.41 -42.35 -56.28
N ASN A 194 18.89 -41.12 -56.37
CA ASN A 194 18.52 -40.34 -55.18
C ASN A 194 17.67 -41.15 -54.20
N GLY A 195 18.13 -41.24 -52.96
CA GLY A 195 17.43 -41.93 -51.88
C GLY A 195 16.17 -41.15 -51.47
N ARG A 196 15.17 -41.83 -50.93
CA ARG A 196 14.02 -41.16 -50.33
C ARG A 196 14.46 -40.48 -49.03
N ILE A 197 14.11 -39.21 -48.84
CA ILE A 197 14.45 -38.46 -47.63
C ILE A 197 13.19 -38.36 -46.75
N ASN A 198 13.05 -39.27 -45.79
CA ASN A 198 12.00 -39.29 -44.78
C ASN A 198 12.48 -40.03 -43.51
N ALA A 199 11.72 -39.94 -42.41
CA ALA A 199 12.13 -40.40 -41.08
C ALA A 199 12.41 -41.91 -40.95
N THR A 200 11.95 -42.73 -41.90
CA THR A 200 12.09 -44.19 -41.86
C THR A 200 12.92 -44.75 -43.01
N SER A 201 13.51 -43.88 -43.84
CA SER A 201 14.28 -44.31 -45.02
C SER A 201 15.65 -44.88 -44.64
N GLY A 202 15.97 -46.06 -45.15
CA GLY A 202 17.30 -46.67 -45.12
C GLY A 202 18.08 -46.51 -46.43
N ASP A 203 17.61 -45.66 -47.35
CA ASP A 203 18.24 -45.48 -48.66
C ASP A 203 19.59 -44.73 -48.54
N ALA A 204 20.57 -45.09 -49.37
CA ALA A 204 21.81 -44.34 -49.48
C ALA A 204 21.57 -42.93 -50.05
N VAL A 205 22.14 -41.90 -49.41
CA VAL A 205 22.04 -40.51 -49.86
C VAL A 205 23.10 -40.23 -50.94
N THR A 206 22.68 -39.60 -52.04
CA THR A 206 23.61 -39.21 -53.11
C THR A 206 24.32 -37.90 -52.81
N GLY A 207 25.50 -37.70 -53.42
CA GLY A 207 26.22 -36.42 -53.31
C GLY A 207 25.41 -35.21 -53.79
N LYS A 208 24.50 -35.39 -54.76
CA LYS A 208 23.56 -34.34 -55.19
C LYS A 208 22.64 -33.89 -54.05
N GLN A 209 22.03 -34.85 -53.33
CA GLN A 209 21.11 -34.54 -52.23
C GLN A 209 21.82 -33.86 -51.06
N LEU A 210 23.05 -34.29 -50.73
CA LEU A 210 23.85 -33.63 -49.71
C LEU A 210 24.27 -32.22 -50.14
N TYR A 211 24.64 -32.04 -51.42
CA TYR A 211 24.97 -30.72 -51.97
C TYR A 211 23.77 -29.78 -51.96
N GLU A 212 22.57 -30.25 -52.28
CA GLU A 212 21.33 -29.45 -52.18
C GLU A 212 21.06 -28.98 -50.74
N VAL A 213 21.32 -29.82 -49.73
CA VAL A 213 21.22 -29.42 -48.31
C VAL A 213 22.33 -28.44 -47.90
N ALA A 214 23.58 -28.70 -48.33
CA ALA A 214 24.74 -27.87 -47.95
C ALA A 214 24.79 -26.52 -48.69
N LYS A 215 24.20 -26.44 -49.88
CA LYS A 215 24.04 -25.22 -50.67
C LYS A 215 22.78 -24.45 -50.31
N ALA A 216 22.08 -24.80 -49.23
CA ALA A 216 20.97 -24.01 -48.73
C ALA A 216 21.48 -22.63 -48.28
N THR A 217 21.55 -21.70 -49.22
CA THR A 217 21.84 -20.28 -49.00
C THR A 217 20.57 -19.57 -48.50
N SER A 218 20.70 -18.33 -48.04
CA SER A 218 19.63 -17.48 -47.47
C SER A 218 18.36 -17.29 -48.32
N THR A 219 18.28 -17.89 -49.51
CA THR A 219 17.10 -17.97 -50.38
C THR A 219 16.16 -19.12 -50.02
N ASP A 220 16.65 -20.16 -49.33
CA ASP A 220 15.84 -21.32 -48.91
C ASP A 220 15.22 -21.11 -47.52
N ILE A 221 15.75 -20.17 -46.74
CA ILE A 221 14.98 -19.51 -45.70
C ILE A 221 14.01 -18.62 -46.45
N ASP A 222 12.74 -18.98 -46.46
CA ASP A 222 11.70 -18.05 -46.91
C ASP A 222 11.67 -16.88 -45.92
N VAL A 223 12.53 -15.90 -46.22
CA VAL A 223 12.68 -14.68 -45.44
C VAL A 223 11.34 -13.99 -45.37
N ASN A 224 10.48 -14.10 -46.38
CA ASN A 224 9.14 -13.51 -46.40
C ASN A 224 8.17 -14.24 -45.46
N ALA A 225 8.22 -15.58 -45.39
CA ALA A 225 7.43 -16.34 -44.42
C ALA A 225 7.90 -16.12 -42.97
N TRP A 226 9.20 -16.00 -42.73
CA TRP A 226 9.75 -15.63 -41.42
C TRP A 226 9.41 -14.19 -41.05
N LYS A 227 9.53 -13.27 -42.01
CA LYS A 227 9.06 -11.88 -41.93
C LYS A 227 7.58 -11.81 -41.55
N ALA A 228 6.73 -12.62 -42.17
CA ALA A 228 5.31 -12.71 -41.84
C ALA A 228 5.06 -13.28 -40.42
N LYS A 229 5.74 -14.37 -40.04
CA LYS A 229 5.64 -14.95 -38.68
C LYS A 229 6.13 -14.00 -37.59
N LEU A 230 7.13 -13.18 -37.89
CA LEU A 230 7.71 -12.20 -36.97
C LEU A 230 7.06 -10.80 -37.08
N GLY A 231 6.13 -10.59 -38.03
CA GLY A 231 5.41 -9.33 -38.23
C GLY A 231 6.23 -8.19 -38.86
N VAL A 232 7.28 -8.49 -39.63
CA VAL A 232 8.25 -7.51 -40.17
C VAL A 232 8.31 -7.60 -41.70
N GLY A 233 8.06 -6.52 -42.46
CA GLY A 233 8.11 -6.51 -43.94
C GLY A 233 6.75 -6.55 -44.68
N SER A 234 6.73 -5.89 -45.85
CA SER A 234 5.58 -5.56 -46.75
C SER A 234 4.19 -5.59 -46.11
N GLY A 235 3.98 -4.62 -45.22
CA GLY A 235 2.79 -4.48 -44.36
C GLY A 235 3.16 -4.49 -42.87
N GLY A 236 4.30 -5.08 -42.52
CA GLY A 236 4.91 -5.05 -41.19
C GLY A 236 6.13 -4.13 -41.07
N VAL A 237 6.55 -3.86 -39.83
CA VAL A 237 7.56 -2.86 -39.43
C VAL A 237 8.96 -3.22 -39.95
N ASP A 238 9.68 -2.24 -40.50
CA ASP A 238 11.07 -2.36 -40.98
C ASP A 238 12.06 -2.53 -39.81
N LEU A 239 12.92 -3.54 -39.88
CA LEU A 239 13.90 -3.88 -38.84
C LEU A 239 15.14 -2.99 -38.86
N THR A 240 15.46 -2.32 -39.98
CA THR A 240 16.57 -1.35 -40.04
C THR A 240 16.25 -0.02 -39.36
N ALA A 241 14.96 0.21 -39.09
CA ALA A 241 14.45 1.34 -38.32
C ALA A 241 14.40 1.06 -36.80
N TYR A 242 14.95 -0.07 -36.32
CA TYR A 242 15.14 -0.32 -34.89
C TYR A 242 16.35 0.48 -34.35
N SER A 243 16.32 1.81 -34.49
CA SER A 243 16.86 2.59 -33.38
C SER A 243 16.02 2.20 -32.18
N LYS A 244 16.65 1.75 -31.08
CA LYS A 244 15.95 1.60 -29.79
C LYS A 244 15.08 2.84 -29.62
N ARG A 245 13.75 2.68 -29.66
CA ARG A 245 12.85 3.81 -29.46
C ARG A 245 12.92 4.15 -27.97
N ASP A 246 13.87 4.99 -27.62
CA ASP A 246 14.00 5.57 -26.29
C ASP A 246 13.38 6.97 -26.29
N ALA A 247 13.37 7.64 -25.15
CA ALA A 247 12.76 8.97 -25.06
C ALA A 247 13.40 10.02 -26.00
N SER A 248 14.57 9.76 -26.59
CA SER A 248 15.29 10.71 -27.45
C SER A 248 14.86 10.68 -28.93
N ASN A 249 14.15 9.64 -29.38
CA ASN A 249 13.74 9.46 -30.78
C ASN A 249 12.25 9.09 -30.96
N LEU A 250 11.42 9.26 -29.93
CA LEU A 250 9.96 9.15 -30.06
C LEU A 250 9.41 10.27 -30.94
N THR A 251 8.60 9.93 -31.93
CA THR A 251 7.83 10.91 -32.70
C THR A 251 6.62 11.40 -31.88
N ALA A 252 6.04 12.55 -32.25
CA ALA A 252 4.81 13.04 -31.60
C ALA A 252 3.67 12.01 -31.66
N THR A 253 3.61 11.21 -32.73
CA THR A 253 2.66 10.10 -32.88
C THR A 253 2.91 8.99 -31.86
N ASP A 254 4.16 8.59 -31.63
CA ASP A 254 4.51 7.57 -30.64
C ASP A 254 4.12 8.00 -29.22
N ILE A 255 4.44 9.26 -28.88
CA ILE A 255 4.07 9.88 -27.60
C ILE A 255 2.56 9.88 -27.42
N SER A 256 1.79 10.20 -28.47
CA SER A 256 0.32 10.18 -28.44
C SER A 256 -0.25 8.78 -28.22
N VAL A 257 0.30 7.77 -28.89
CA VAL A 257 -0.11 6.36 -28.71
C VAL A 257 0.22 5.87 -27.30
N TRP A 258 1.41 6.17 -26.79
CA TRP A 258 1.82 5.81 -25.43
C TRP A 258 0.96 6.49 -24.38
N ARG A 259 0.71 7.80 -24.54
CA ARG A 259 -0.25 8.53 -23.70
C ARG A 259 -1.62 7.89 -23.71
N THR A 260 -2.10 7.44 -24.87
CA THR A 260 -3.40 6.76 -24.96
C THR A 260 -3.39 5.43 -24.19
N LYS A 261 -2.35 4.60 -24.37
CA LYS A 261 -2.20 3.32 -23.65
C LYS A 261 -2.02 3.49 -22.14
N LEU A 262 -1.32 4.55 -21.72
CA LEU A 262 -1.13 4.91 -20.31
C LEU A 262 -2.36 5.62 -19.70
N GLY A 263 -3.40 5.89 -20.48
CA GLY A 263 -4.55 6.69 -20.03
C GLY A 263 -4.22 8.18 -19.79
N ALA A 264 -3.03 8.62 -20.19
CA ALA A 264 -2.46 9.94 -19.94
C ALA A 264 -2.62 10.94 -21.12
N GLY A 265 -3.49 10.68 -22.11
CA GLY A 265 -3.70 11.67 -23.18
C GLY A 265 -4.37 11.22 -24.47
N GLY A 266 -5.45 10.45 -24.44
CA GLY A 266 -6.29 10.20 -25.63
C GLY A 266 -7.39 11.26 -25.75
N GLY A 267 -7.41 12.05 -26.83
CA GLY A 267 -8.43 13.06 -27.07
C GLY A 267 -9.84 12.46 -27.14
N GLY A 268 -10.67 12.79 -26.16
CA GLY A 268 -12.09 12.41 -26.12
C GLY A 268 -12.59 12.12 -24.70
N GLY A 269 -13.15 13.14 -24.04
CA GLY A 269 -14.22 12.95 -23.03
C GLY A 269 -13.88 12.43 -21.63
N GLY A 270 -12.60 12.38 -21.21
CA GLY A 270 -12.24 11.95 -19.85
C GLY A 270 -10.73 11.76 -19.65
N VAL A 271 -9.94 12.76 -20.05
CA VAL A 271 -8.50 12.60 -20.27
C VAL A 271 -7.70 13.22 -19.11
N VAL A 272 -6.75 12.49 -18.55
CA VAL A 272 -5.74 12.98 -17.59
C VAL A 272 -4.72 13.88 -18.33
N VAL A 273 -5.17 14.95 -18.97
CA VAL A 273 -4.29 15.98 -19.55
C VAL A 273 -4.18 17.09 -18.55
N ASN A 274 -3.03 17.21 -17.89
CA ASN A 274 -2.68 18.41 -17.16
C ASN A 274 -1.69 19.22 -18.01
N THR A 275 -1.89 20.53 -18.09
CA THR A 275 -0.96 21.47 -18.70
C THR A 275 -0.08 22.05 -17.60
N ALA A 276 0.99 21.36 -17.23
CA ALA A 276 1.95 21.80 -16.20
C ALA A 276 3.23 22.34 -16.87
N THR A 277 3.29 23.65 -17.10
CA THR A 277 4.41 24.32 -17.82
C THR A 277 5.30 25.17 -16.92
N GLY A 278 4.91 25.39 -15.67
CA GLY A 278 5.77 26.09 -14.69
C GLY A 278 6.97 25.23 -14.29
N ILE A 279 8.11 25.85 -14.00
CA ILE A 279 9.31 25.16 -13.53
C ILE A 279 8.98 24.44 -12.21
N GLY A 280 9.16 23.12 -12.15
CA GLY A 280 8.81 22.32 -10.97
C GLY A 280 7.32 22.28 -10.64
N SER A 281 6.45 22.57 -11.62
CA SER A 281 5.01 22.50 -11.44
C SER A 281 4.48 21.07 -11.46
N THR A 282 3.38 20.82 -10.75
CA THR A 282 2.71 19.51 -10.70
C THR A 282 1.22 19.67 -10.96
N GLY A 283 0.70 18.93 -11.93
CA GLY A 283 -0.75 18.78 -12.15
C GLY A 283 -1.16 17.32 -11.97
N LEU A 284 -2.09 17.05 -11.06
CA LEU A 284 -2.63 15.72 -10.78
C LEU A 284 -4.16 15.71 -10.92
N GLY A 285 -4.69 14.78 -11.70
CA GLY A 285 -6.11 14.72 -12.04
C GLY A 285 -6.36 15.15 -13.49
N ILE A 286 -7.53 15.75 -13.77
CA ILE A 286 -8.03 15.97 -15.13
C ILE A 286 -8.05 17.46 -15.44
N ASP A 287 -7.51 17.86 -16.60
CA ASP A 287 -7.65 19.21 -17.19
C ASP A 287 -7.13 20.35 -16.29
N ASN A 288 -6.15 20.08 -15.43
CA ASN A 288 -5.54 21.13 -14.61
C ASN A 288 -4.52 21.92 -15.45
N THR A 289 -4.50 23.24 -15.31
CA THR A 289 -3.53 24.14 -15.94
C THR A 289 -2.64 24.76 -14.86
N VAL A 290 -1.36 24.38 -14.82
CA VAL A 290 -0.37 24.84 -13.84
C VAL A 290 0.79 25.53 -14.57
N THR A 291 0.73 26.85 -14.62
CA THR A 291 1.75 27.67 -15.31
C THR A 291 2.65 28.41 -14.32
N GLY A 292 2.27 28.52 -13.05
CA GLY A 292 3.10 29.06 -11.99
C GLY A 292 4.28 28.15 -11.64
N ASN A 293 5.45 28.74 -11.40
CA ASN A 293 6.63 28.00 -10.95
C ASN A 293 6.41 27.42 -9.55
N ASN A 294 6.95 26.22 -9.28
CA ASN A 294 6.85 25.50 -8.01
C ASN A 294 5.40 25.41 -7.48
N SER A 295 4.44 25.26 -8.38
CA SER A 295 3.01 25.29 -8.05
C SER A 295 2.35 23.94 -8.31
N THR A 296 1.24 23.68 -7.61
CA THR A 296 0.58 22.37 -7.64
C THR A 296 -0.93 22.51 -7.85
N ALA A 297 -1.49 21.74 -8.78
CA ALA A 297 -2.92 21.58 -8.90
C ALA A 297 -3.32 20.11 -8.75
N VAL A 298 -4.34 19.84 -7.94
CA VAL A 298 -4.90 18.49 -7.74
C VAL A 298 -6.42 18.53 -7.87
N GLY A 299 -6.96 17.71 -8.77
CA GLY A 299 -8.41 17.56 -8.98
C GLY A 299 -8.81 17.79 -10.43
N TYR A 300 -9.89 18.54 -10.65
CA TYR A 300 -10.44 18.78 -11.99
C TYR A 300 -10.42 20.27 -12.32
N LYS A 301 -9.94 20.63 -13.53
CA LYS A 301 -10.03 21.97 -14.11
C LYS A 301 -9.47 23.13 -13.26
N ASN A 302 -8.53 22.85 -12.36
CA ASN A 302 -7.89 23.92 -11.60
C ASN A 302 -6.91 24.69 -12.50
N LYS A 303 -6.91 26.02 -12.39
CA LYS A 303 -6.00 26.94 -13.08
C LYS A 303 -5.10 27.65 -12.07
N VAL A 304 -3.85 27.23 -11.96
CA VAL A 304 -2.85 27.80 -11.06
C VAL A 304 -1.76 28.50 -11.87
N THR A 305 -1.79 29.83 -11.87
CA THR A 305 -0.86 30.69 -12.63
C THR A 305 0.04 31.53 -11.72
N GLY A 306 -0.33 31.73 -10.46
CA GLY A 306 0.54 32.35 -9.45
C GLY A 306 1.72 31.44 -9.11
N ASN A 307 2.91 32.01 -8.89
CA ASN A 307 4.08 31.24 -8.48
C ASN A 307 3.94 30.75 -7.04
N LYS A 308 4.57 29.62 -6.70
CA LYS A 308 4.55 29.00 -5.36
C LYS A 308 3.13 28.85 -4.80
N SER A 309 2.17 28.47 -5.65
CA SER A 309 0.74 28.48 -5.33
C SER A 309 0.13 27.09 -5.47
N GLY A 310 -1.09 26.91 -4.99
CA GLY A 310 -1.76 25.62 -5.10
C GLY A 310 -3.28 25.67 -5.19
N ALA A 311 -3.84 24.66 -5.83
CA ALA A 311 -5.28 24.45 -5.91
C ALA A 311 -5.63 22.97 -5.73
N PHE A 312 -6.60 22.69 -4.87
CA PHE A 312 -7.07 21.34 -4.56
C PHE A 312 -8.60 21.31 -4.62
N GLY A 313 -9.17 20.54 -5.55
CA GLY A 313 -10.62 20.41 -5.75
C GLY A 313 -11.06 20.64 -7.19
N ASP A 314 -12.23 21.24 -7.39
CA ASP A 314 -12.87 21.39 -8.70
C ASP A 314 -13.84 22.58 -8.79
N PRO A 315 -13.72 23.48 -9.76
CA PRO A 315 -12.49 24.05 -10.30
C PRO A 315 -12.06 25.25 -9.46
N ASN A 316 -10.76 25.47 -9.28
CA ASN A 316 -10.25 26.70 -8.65
C ASN A 316 -9.36 27.50 -9.61
N VAL A 317 -9.36 28.82 -9.47
CA VAL A 317 -8.53 29.75 -10.25
C VAL A 317 -7.62 30.52 -9.29
N VAL A 318 -6.33 30.19 -9.26
CA VAL A 318 -5.33 30.81 -8.37
C VAL A 318 -4.30 31.53 -9.22
N THR A 319 -4.37 32.87 -9.25
CA THR A 319 -3.48 33.74 -10.03
C THR A 319 -2.54 34.58 -9.17
N GLY A 320 -2.87 34.80 -7.89
CA GLY A 320 -1.95 35.43 -6.94
C GLY A 320 -0.82 34.48 -6.52
N ASN A 321 0.37 35.03 -6.28
CA ASN A 321 1.56 34.29 -5.86
C ASN A 321 1.46 33.86 -4.38
N GLY A 322 2.03 32.71 -4.02
CA GLY A 322 2.02 32.23 -2.64
C GLY A 322 0.63 31.86 -2.12
N SER A 323 -0.35 31.69 -3.01
CA SER A 323 -1.76 31.56 -2.65
C SER A 323 -2.25 30.13 -2.80
N TYR A 324 -3.20 29.72 -1.94
CA TYR A 324 -3.70 28.35 -1.90
C TYR A 324 -5.22 28.30 -1.79
N ALA A 325 -5.85 27.47 -2.61
CA ALA A 325 -7.28 27.17 -2.55
C ALA A 325 -7.52 25.68 -2.28
N PHE A 326 -8.37 25.39 -1.30
CA PHE A 326 -8.83 24.05 -1.00
C PHE A 326 -10.37 24.02 -0.97
N GLY A 327 -10.97 23.32 -1.93
CA GLY A 327 -12.41 23.29 -2.17
C GLY A 327 -12.76 23.56 -3.63
N ASN A 328 -13.94 24.12 -3.89
CA ASN A 328 -14.53 24.22 -5.22
C ASN A 328 -14.91 25.65 -5.58
N ASP A 329 -14.85 26.01 -6.86
CA ASP A 329 -15.28 27.31 -7.39
C ASP A 329 -14.60 28.52 -6.73
N ASN A 330 -13.35 28.39 -6.26
CA ASN A 330 -12.64 29.51 -5.65
C ASN A 330 -11.80 30.28 -6.67
N THR A 331 -11.76 31.60 -6.54
CA THR A 331 -10.92 32.49 -7.35
C THR A 331 -10.04 33.36 -6.46
N ILE A 332 -8.72 33.16 -6.50
CA ILE A 332 -7.75 33.93 -5.72
C ILE A 332 -6.85 34.71 -6.67
N LYS A 333 -6.99 36.04 -6.71
CA LYS A 333 -6.20 36.92 -7.57
C LYS A 333 -5.08 37.66 -6.83
N GLY A 334 -5.22 37.87 -5.53
CA GLY A 334 -4.20 38.51 -4.71
C GLY A 334 -3.19 37.54 -4.11
N ASP A 335 -2.03 38.06 -3.70
CA ASP A 335 -0.88 37.28 -3.24
C ASP A 335 -0.99 36.88 -1.74
N ASN A 336 -0.39 35.74 -1.39
CA ASN A 336 -0.28 35.19 -0.04
C ASN A 336 -1.64 34.95 0.64
N ASN A 337 -2.66 34.56 -0.12
CA ASN A 337 -3.99 34.30 0.41
C ASN A 337 -4.27 32.80 0.54
N PHE A 338 -5.01 32.42 1.57
CA PHE A 338 -5.41 31.04 1.80
C PHE A 338 -6.94 30.91 1.85
N VAL A 339 -7.49 29.97 1.08
CA VAL A 339 -8.92 29.68 1.06
C VAL A 339 -9.14 28.23 1.42
N LEU A 340 -9.99 27.99 2.42
CA LEU A 340 -10.54 26.68 2.75
C LEU A 340 -12.06 26.75 2.73
N GLY A 341 -12.67 26.33 1.63
CA GLY A 341 -14.10 26.42 1.39
C GLY A 341 -14.44 26.46 -0.09
N ASN A 342 -15.70 26.73 -0.40
CA ASN A 342 -16.21 26.79 -1.77
C ASN A 342 -16.79 28.17 -2.10
N ASN A 343 -16.76 28.55 -3.38
CA ASN A 343 -17.34 29.78 -3.89
C ASN A 343 -16.80 31.04 -3.19
N VAL A 344 -15.48 31.12 -3.02
CA VAL A 344 -14.79 32.28 -2.45
C VAL A 344 -14.03 33.01 -3.55
N THR A 345 -14.22 34.32 -3.64
CA THR A 345 -13.42 35.19 -4.52
C THR A 345 -12.62 36.17 -3.68
N ILE A 346 -11.30 36.20 -3.88
CA ILE A 346 -10.39 37.21 -3.34
C ILE A 346 -9.81 37.97 -4.52
N ASP A 347 -10.16 39.24 -4.65
CA ASP A 347 -9.74 40.08 -5.78
C ASP A 347 -8.26 40.48 -5.70
N ALA A 348 -7.75 40.98 -6.83
CA ALA A 348 -6.37 41.45 -6.92
C ALA A 348 -6.15 42.64 -5.95
N GLY A 349 -4.98 42.71 -5.34
CA GLY A 349 -4.62 43.75 -4.38
C GLY A 349 -4.93 43.41 -2.91
N ILE A 350 -5.81 42.44 -2.65
CA ILE A 350 -6.03 41.88 -1.30
C ILE A 350 -4.95 40.84 -1.03
N GLN A 351 -4.18 40.98 0.04
CA GLN A 351 -3.02 40.13 0.33
C GLN A 351 -3.00 39.65 1.78
N ASN A 352 -2.30 38.54 2.01
CA ASN A 352 -2.05 38.02 3.36
C ASN A 352 -3.33 37.75 4.17
N SER A 353 -4.38 37.26 3.51
CA SER A 353 -5.67 37.02 4.14
C SER A 353 -6.09 35.55 4.04
N VAL A 354 -6.99 35.15 4.95
CA VAL A 354 -7.52 33.79 5.03
C VAL A 354 -9.04 33.84 4.93
N ALA A 355 -9.62 33.05 4.01
CA ALA A 355 -11.05 32.79 3.97
C ALA A 355 -11.34 31.37 4.49
N LEU A 356 -12.16 31.27 5.53
CA LEU A 356 -12.55 30.00 6.15
C LEU A 356 -14.06 29.78 5.98
N GLY A 357 -14.43 28.73 5.25
CA GLY A 357 -15.80 28.30 5.00
C GLY A 357 -16.39 28.79 3.68
N ASN A 358 -17.43 28.07 3.22
CA ASN A 358 -18.09 28.34 1.93
C ASN A 358 -18.75 29.73 1.90
N ASN A 359 -18.66 30.42 0.77
CA ASN A 359 -19.21 31.77 0.57
C ASN A 359 -18.67 32.83 1.55
N SER A 360 -17.50 32.61 2.15
CA SER A 360 -16.83 33.66 2.93
C SER A 360 -16.30 34.75 2.00
N THR A 361 -16.26 35.99 2.50
CA THR A 361 -15.81 37.16 1.74
C THR A 361 -14.66 37.80 2.47
N VAL A 362 -13.53 38.00 1.79
CA VAL A 362 -12.39 38.76 2.30
C VAL A 362 -12.47 40.15 1.69
N SER A 363 -12.54 41.17 2.53
CA SER A 363 -12.74 42.56 2.08
C SER A 363 -11.47 43.40 2.14
N SER A 364 -10.47 42.95 2.89
CA SER A 364 -9.23 43.68 3.15
C SER A 364 -8.03 42.74 3.31
N SER A 365 -6.82 43.30 3.15
CA SER A 365 -5.57 42.58 3.41
C SER A 365 -5.33 42.38 4.91
N ASN A 366 -4.65 41.29 5.30
CA ASN A 366 -4.37 40.91 6.69
C ASN A 366 -5.64 40.57 7.51
N GLU A 367 -6.60 39.91 6.89
CA GLU A 367 -7.88 39.53 7.51
C GLU A 367 -8.07 38.01 7.54
N VAL A 368 -8.64 37.48 8.62
CA VAL A 368 -9.23 36.13 8.64
C VAL A 368 -10.75 36.26 8.60
N SER A 369 -11.34 35.98 7.43
CA SER A 369 -12.79 36.02 7.26
C SER A 369 -13.40 34.63 7.43
N VAL A 370 -14.36 34.52 8.35
CA VAL A 370 -15.12 33.29 8.62
C VAL A 370 -16.54 33.33 8.05
N GLY A 371 -16.87 34.32 7.23
CA GLY A 371 -18.23 34.51 6.72
C GLY A 371 -18.35 35.65 5.71
N SER A 372 -19.58 36.12 5.52
CA SER A 372 -19.93 37.24 4.65
C SER A 372 -20.96 38.14 5.31
N ALA A 373 -21.37 39.20 4.61
CA ALA A 373 -22.40 40.12 5.08
C ALA A 373 -23.73 39.39 5.38
N THR A 374 -24.08 38.38 4.58
CA THR A 374 -25.33 37.61 4.70
C THR A 374 -25.14 36.29 5.46
N GLN A 375 -23.95 35.69 5.43
CA GLN A 375 -23.65 34.43 6.11
C GLN A 375 -22.57 34.61 7.17
N LYS A 376 -23.00 34.88 8.41
CA LYS A 376 -22.09 34.94 9.56
C LYS A 376 -21.96 33.57 10.22
N ARG A 377 -20.83 33.31 10.88
CA ARG A 377 -20.58 32.08 11.64
C ARG A 377 -20.28 32.39 13.09
N LYS A 378 -20.73 31.51 13.98
CA LYS A 378 -20.31 31.53 15.38
C LYS A 378 -18.90 30.96 15.48
N ILE A 379 -18.01 31.67 16.15
CA ILE A 379 -16.70 31.14 16.57
C ILE A 379 -16.88 30.67 18.02
N THR A 380 -16.78 29.36 18.25
CA THR A 380 -17.06 28.73 19.55
C THR A 380 -15.79 28.06 20.11
N ASN A 381 -15.82 27.69 21.39
CA ASN A 381 -14.68 27.08 22.08
C ASN A 381 -13.46 28.01 22.18
N ILE A 382 -13.70 29.31 22.29
CA ILE A 382 -12.66 30.32 22.56
C ILE A 382 -12.41 30.32 24.07
N ALA A 383 -11.16 30.07 24.48
CA ALA A 383 -10.72 30.24 25.86
C ALA A 383 -10.83 31.72 26.30
N ASP A 384 -10.53 32.02 27.56
CA ASP A 384 -10.40 33.43 27.96
C ASP A 384 -9.18 34.04 27.28
N GLY A 385 -9.39 35.13 26.53
CA GLY A 385 -8.29 35.94 26.03
C GLY A 385 -7.68 36.77 27.15
N GLU A 386 -6.39 37.11 27.05
CA GLU A 386 -5.80 38.06 27.98
C GLU A 386 -6.50 39.43 27.85
N VAL A 387 -6.86 40.04 28.98
CA VAL A 387 -7.46 41.38 29.00
C VAL A 387 -6.42 42.37 29.50
N SER A 388 -5.67 42.96 28.58
CA SER A 388 -4.66 43.99 28.84
C SER A 388 -4.60 45.00 27.68
N ALA A 389 -3.93 46.15 27.89
CA ALA A 389 -3.86 47.22 26.89
C ALA A 389 -3.11 46.83 25.60
N THR A 390 -2.30 45.78 25.66
CA THR A 390 -1.48 45.29 24.54
C THR A 390 -1.95 43.95 24.01
N SER A 391 -3.00 43.36 24.60
CA SER A 391 -3.53 42.07 24.17
C SER A 391 -4.16 42.14 22.78
N THR A 392 -3.92 41.11 21.98
CA THR A 392 -4.54 40.89 20.66
C THR A 392 -5.46 39.67 20.64
N ASP A 393 -5.78 39.12 21.82
CA ASP A 393 -6.62 37.93 21.93
C ASP A 393 -8.09 38.23 21.67
N ALA A 394 -8.81 37.25 21.11
CA ALA A 394 -10.25 37.31 21.03
C ALA A 394 -10.88 37.14 22.43
N VAL A 395 -11.73 38.08 22.85
CA VAL A 395 -12.52 37.94 24.08
C VAL A 395 -13.76 37.10 23.83
N ASN A 396 -14.08 36.21 24.77
CA ASN A 396 -15.29 35.39 24.67
C ASN A 396 -16.50 36.08 25.34
N GLY A 397 -17.70 35.53 25.10
CA GLY A 397 -18.95 36.09 25.63
C GLY A 397 -19.02 36.13 27.16
N ARG A 398 -18.33 35.22 27.87
CA ARG A 398 -18.28 35.22 29.34
C ARG A 398 -17.47 36.42 29.85
N GLN A 399 -16.34 36.73 29.24
CA GLN A 399 -15.52 37.90 29.60
C GLN A 399 -16.29 39.21 29.39
N LEU A 400 -16.96 39.36 28.24
CA LEU A 400 -17.79 40.53 27.96
C LEU A 400 -18.97 40.63 28.94
N TYR A 401 -19.65 39.52 29.22
CA TYR A 401 -20.74 39.48 30.19
C TYR A 401 -20.27 39.92 31.58
N ASN A 402 -19.14 39.41 32.06
CA ASN A 402 -18.57 39.80 33.34
C ASN A 402 -18.21 41.29 33.39
N ALA A 403 -17.63 41.83 32.31
CA ALA A 403 -17.30 43.26 32.22
C ALA A 403 -18.56 44.16 32.28
N MET A 404 -19.65 43.77 31.60
CA MET A 404 -20.92 44.49 31.66
C MET A 404 -21.58 44.41 33.04
N GLN A 405 -21.52 43.25 33.70
CA GLN A 405 -22.06 43.06 35.05
C GLN A 405 -21.31 43.92 36.08
N ASN A 406 -19.99 43.98 36.00
CA ASN A 406 -19.17 44.82 36.87
C ASN A 406 -19.52 46.30 36.69
N SER A 407 -19.64 46.77 35.44
CA SER A 407 -19.98 48.15 35.14
C SER A 407 -21.37 48.55 35.69
N ASN A 408 -22.36 47.67 35.55
CA ASN A 408 -23.72 47.91 36.06
C ASN A 408 -23.75 47.96 37.59
N ASN A 409 -23.00 47.08 38.26
CA ASN A 409 -22.92 47.07 39.72
C ASN A 409 -22.23 48.32 40.26
N THR A 410 -21.12 48.77 39.65
CA THR A 410 -20.46 50.02 40.03
C THR A 410 -21.40 51.22 39.88
N PHE A 411 -22.08 51.34 38.74
CA PHE A 411 -23.03 52.42 38.52
C PHE A 411 -24.21 52.38 39.51
N LYS A 412 -24.79 51.20 39.76
CA LYS A 412 -25.86 51.03 40.76
C LYS A 412 -25.38 51.45 42.15
N ASN A 413 -24.18 51.07 42.54
CA ASN A 413 -23.62 51.44 43.84
C ASN A 413 -23.42 52.97 43.94
N GLU A 414 -22.81 53.60 42.94
CA GLU A 414 -22.63 55.06 42.91
C GLU A 414 -23.97 55.82 42.92
N VAL A 415 -24.96 55.35 42.18
CA VAL A 415 -26.31 55.95 42.15
C VAL A 415 -27.02 55.75 43.50
N ASN A 416 -26.97 54.55 44.06
CA ASN A 416 -27.59 54.29 45.37
C ASN A 416 -26.95 55.16 46.46
N GLU A 417 -25.62 55.29 46.47
CA GLU A 417 -24.92 56.20 47.39
C GLU A 417 -25.35 57.66 47.20
N LYS A 418 -25.45 58.14 45.95
CA LYS A 418 -25.95 59.50 45.67
C LYS A 418 -27.41 59.68 46.09
N ILE A 419 -28.28 58.70 45.83
CA ILE A 419 -29.69 58.74 46.24
C ILE A 419 -29.81 58.77 47.76
N ASP A 420 -29.03 57.96 48.46
CA ASP A 420 -29.04 57.95 49.93
C ASP A 420 -28.51 59.26 50.52
N ASN A 421 -27.48 59.86 49.91
CA ASN A 421 -27.01 61.20 50.27
C ASN A 421 -28.12 62.24 50.10
N VAL A 422 -28.78 62.30 48.94
CA VAL A 422 -29.91 63.21 48.69
C VAL A 422 -31.06 62.95 49.66
N LYS A 423 -31.40 61.68 49.92
CA LYS A 423 -32.47 61.30 50.86
C LYS A 423 -32.14 61.76 52.28
N ASN A 424 -30.88 61.69 52.69
CA ASN A 424 -30.44 62.16 53.99
C ASN A 424 -30.49 63.69 54.09
N GLU A 425 -30.03 64.41 53.06
CA GLU A 425 -30.14 65.87 52.98
C GLU A 425 -31.60 66.33 53.01
N VAL A 426 -32.49 65.72 52.22
CA VAL A 426 -33.93 66.04 52.25
C VAL A 426 -34.56 65.77 53.62
N ARG A 427 -34.17 64.69 54.31
CA ARG A 427 -34.65 64.41 55.67
C ARG A 427 -34.14 65.45 56.68
N ASN A 428 -32.87 65.85 56.56
CA ASN A 428 -32.27 66.89 57.39
C ASN A 428 -32.99 68.23 57.16
N VAL A 429 -33.12 68.69 55.92
CA VAL A 429 -33.90 69.89 55.54
C VAL A 429 -35.34 69.81 56.06
N GLY A 430 -35.99 68.64 55.98
CA GLY A 430 -37.32 68.42 56.54
C GLY A 430 -37.38 68.64 58.06
N SER A 431 -36.40 68.10 58.81
CA SER A 431 -36.31 68.31 60.26
C SER A 431 -35.95 69.76 60.64
N LEU A 432 -35.02 70.39 59.91
CA LEU A 432 -34.65 71.81 60.07
C LEU A 432 -35.85 72.72 59.87
N SER A 433 -36.60 72.49 58.79
CA SER A 433 -37.81 73.24 58.46
C SER A 433 -38.91 73.05 59.53
N ALA A 434 -39.09 71.82 60.03
CA ALA A 434 -40.03 71.55 61.13
C ALA A 434 -39.63 72.26 62.43
N ALA A 435 -38.32 72.31 62.75
CA ALA A 435 -37.82 73.02 63.91
C ALA A 435 -38.06 74.54 63.78
N LEU A 436 -37.74 75.12 62.62
CA LEU A 436 -37.97 76.54 62.34
C LEU A 436 -39.46 76.91 62.38
N ALA A 437 -40.33 76.03 61.89
CA ALA A 437 -41.78 76.25 61.89
C ALA A 437 -42.37 76.24 63.32
N GLY A 438 -41.78 75.49 64.25
CA GLY A 438 -42.20 75.46 65.64
C GLY A 438 -41.79 76.69 66.46
N LEU A 439 -41.00 77.61 65.88
CA LEU A 439 -40.64 78.88 66.53
C LEU A 439 -41.84 79.83 66.53
N HIS A 440 -42.66 79.72 67.57
CA HIS A 440 -43.81 80.58 67.78
C HIS A 440 -43.56 81.56 68.93
N PRO A 441 -43.67 82.86 68.67
CA PRO A 441 -43.55 83.85 69.74
C PRO A 441 -44.81 83.83 70.61
N MET A 442 -44.61 84.07 71.91
CA MET A 442 -45.68 84.25 72.88
C MET A 442 -46.37 85.60 72.67
N GLN A 443 -47.55 85.78 73.25
CA GLN A 443 -48.28 87.05 73.14
C GLN A 443 -47.41 88.26 73.54
N TYR A 444 -47.66 89.39 72.88
CA TYR A 444 -46.93 90.64 73.06
C TYR A 444 -46.90 91.08 74.53
N ASP A 445 -45.68 91.25 75.07
CA ASP A 445 -45.43 91.85 76.39
C ASP A 445 -44.66 93.18 76.21
N PRO A 446 -45.26 94.34 76.57
CA PRO A 446 -44.63 95.65 76.42
C PRO A 446 -43.38 95.88 77.30
N LYS A 447 -43.11 95.06 78.32
CA LYS A 447 -41.88 95.12 79.13
C LYS A 447 -40.76 94.22 78.59
N ALA A 448 -41.07 93.31 77.65
CA ALA A 448 -40.14 92.37 77.05
C ALA A 448 -40.41 92.23 75.52
N PRO A 449 -40.04 93.25 74.71
CA PRO A 449 -40.31 93.25 73.26
C PRO A 449 -39.48 92.22 72.48
N THR A 450 -38.37 91.75 73.05
CA THR A 450 -37.54 90.68 72.48
C THR A 450 -37.90 89.34 73.12
N GLN A 451 -38.19 88.34 72.29
CA GLN A 451 -38.40 86.97 72.76
C GLN A 451 -37.43 86.02 72.08
N VAL A 452 -36.87 85.10 72.85
CA VAL A 452 -36.04 84.00 72.34
C VAL A 452 -36.88 82.73 72.34
N MET A 453 -36.92 82.06 71.21
CA MET A 453 -37.68 80.83 70.98
C MET A 453 -36.71 79.69 70.74
N VAL A 454 -37.05 78.52 71.26
CA VAL A 454 -36.34 77.29 70.98
C VAL A 454 -37.36 76.26 70.54
N ALA A 455 -37.08 75.57 69.45
CA ALA A 455 -37.97 74.56 68.90
C ALA A 455 -37.19 73.32 68.48
N LEU A 456 -37.85 72.18 68.57
CA LEU A 456 -37.32 70.87 68.20
C LEU A 456 -38.11 70.36 66.99
N GLY A 457 -37.40 70.08 65.90
CA GLY A 457 -37.99 69.56 64.68
C GLY A 457 -37.66 68.09 64.51
N HIS A 458 -38.69 67.30 64.20
CA HIS A 458 -38.53 65.88 63.93
C HIS A 458 -39.16 65.54 62.57
N TYR A 459 -38.38 64.95 61.67
CA TYR A 459 -38.88 64.46 60.38
C TYR A 459 -38.32 63.07 60.08
N ARG A 460 -39.22 62.08 59.99
CA ARG A 460 -38.90 60.65 59.89
C ARG A 460 -37.95 60.19 60.99
N ASN A 461 -36.66 60.05 60.71
CA ASN A 461 -35.63 59.58 61.65
C ASN A 461 -34.54 60.64 61.89
N ARG A 462 -34.81 61.91 61.55
CA ARG A 462 -33.89 63.04 61.74
C ARG A 462 -34.47 64.05 62.72
N GLN A 463 -33.57 64.61 63.54
CA GLN A 463 -33.86 65.63 64.54
C GLN A 463 -33.04 66.88 64.28
N ALA A 464 -33.65 68.03 64.49
CA ALA A 464 -33.00 69.33 64.39
C ALA A 464 -33.46 70.24 65.54
N VAL A 465 -32.59 71.18 65.91
CA VAL A 465 -32.88 72.20 66.92
C VAL A 465 -32.84 73.55 66.23
N ALA A 466 -33.86 74.37 66.49
CA ALA A 466 -33.92 75.74 66.03
C ALA A 466 -33.90 76.70 67.21
N VAL A 467 -33.16 77.80 67.06
CA VAL A 467 -33.19 78.94 67.95
C VAL A 467 -33.59 80.15 67.13
N GLY A 468 -34.61 80.85 67.61
CA GLY A 468 -35.11 82.05 66.97
C GLY A 468 -35.20 83.21 67.93
N ALA A 469 -35.18 84.41 67.38
CA ALA A 469 -35.50 85.63 68.08
C ALA A 469 -36.66 86.30 67.36
N SER A 470 -37.61 86.81 68.14
CA SER A 470 -38.65 87.70 67.64
C SER A 470 -38.55 89.04 68.35
N TYR A 471 -38.81 90.11 67.62
CA TYR A 471 -38.82 91.45 68.16
C TYR A 471 -40.12 92.14 67.76
N TYR A 472 -40.88 92.55 68.77
CA TYR A 472 -42.10 93.32 68.61
C TYR A 472 -41.76 94.82 68.59
N PHE A 473 -41.96 95.46 67.44
CA PHE A 473 -41.81 96.91 67.31
C PHE A 473 -42.98 97.66 67.96
N ASN A 474 -44.17 97.05 67.96
CA ASN A 474 -45.37 97.51 68.65
C ASN A 474 -46.37 96.33 68.81
N ASP A 475 -47.58 96.60 69.32
CA ASP A 475 -48.64 95.60 69.53
C ASP A 475 -49.14 94.93 68.24
N ARG A 476 -48.76 95.47 67.07
CA ARG A 476 -49.22 95.03 65.75
C ARG A 476 -48.14 94.56 64.79
N PHE A 477 -46.87 94.88 65.01
CA PHE A 477 -45.79 94.57 64.08
C PHE A 477 -44.64 93.85 64.79
N MET A 478 -44.27 92.71 64.23
CA MET A 478 -43.21 91.86 64.75
C MET A 478 -42.35 91.32 63.62
N MET A 479 -41.04 91.26 63.85
CA MET A 479 -40.09 90.54 63.00
C MET A 479 -39.62 89.30 63.74
N SER A 480 -39.53 88.17 63.04
CA SER A 480 -38.94 86.93 63.53
C SER A 480 -37.75 86.54 62.68
N THR A 481 -36.73 85.98 63.32
CA THR A 481 -35.59 85.35 62.68
C THR A 481 -35.31 84.04 63.37
N GLY A 482 -34.89 83.03 62.62
CA GLY A 482 -34.61 81.69 63.15
C GLY A 482 -33.42 81.07 62.45
N ILE A 483 -32.62 80.32 63.20
CA ILE A 483 -31.55 79.48 62.68
C ILE A 483 -31.75 78.08 63.24
N ALA A 484 -31.66 77.07 62.38
CA ALA A 484 -31.72 75.67 62.77
C ALA A 484 -30.45 74.90 62.37
N LEU A 485 -30.11 73.94 63.21
CA LEU A 485 -28.91 73.12 63.11
C LEU A 485 -29.27 71.64 63.30
N THR A 486 -28.61 70.75 62.55
CA THR A 486 -28.70 69.30 62.75
C THR A 486 -27.41 68.74 63.40
N GLY A 487 -27.55 67.70 64.21
CA GLY A 487 -26.46 67.15 65.03
C GLY A 487 -25.60 66.05 64.37
N GLU A 488 -25.66 65.85 63.05
CA GLU A 488 -24.94 64.75 62.39
C GLU A 488 -23.77 65.21 61.48
N LYS A 489 -22.94 64.24 61.05
CA LYS A 489 -21.58 64.35 60.44
C LYS A 489 -21.35 65.44 59.36
N ARG A 490 -22.40 65.99 58.75
CA ARG A 490 -22.34 67.23 57.98
C ARG A 490 -23.39 68.16 58.57
N THR A 491 -22.94 69.19 59.28
CA THR A 491 -23.84 70.17 59.92
C THR A 491 -24.51 70.99 58.83
N GLU A 492 -25.71 70.58 58.45
CA GLU A 492 -26.58 71.36 57.58
C GLU A 492 -27.29 72.43 58.44
N THR A 493 -27.28 73.66 57.94
CA THR A 493 -27.84 74.81 58.64
C THR A 493 -28.89 75.48 57.78
N MET A 494 -29.99 75.90 58.39
CA MET A 494 -31.04 76.64 57.70
C MET A 494 -31.38 77.90 58.48
N ALA A 495 -31.65 79.00 57.78
CA ALA A 495 -32.05 80.26 58.40
C ALA A 495 -33.33 80.80 57.74
N ASN A 496 -34.17 81.46 58.52
CA ASN A 496 -35.34 82.18 58.02
C ASN A 496 -35.48 83.56 58.67
N VAL A 497 -36.18 84.45 57.98
CA VAL A 497 -36.59 85.77 58.47
C VAL A 497 -38.03 86.01 58.01
N GLY A 498 -38.88 86.50 58.90
CA GLY A 498 -40.30 86.74 58.64
C GLY A 498 -40.80 88.02 59.30
N PHE A 499 -41.87 88.58 58.75
CA PHE A 499 -42.55 89.76 59.28
C PHE A 499 -44.02 89.43 59.49
N THR A 500 -44.56 89.80 60.65
CA THR A 500 -45.96 89.54 61.02
C THR A 500 -46.66 90.85 61.35
N VAL A 501 -47.85 91.03 60.79
CA VAL A 501 -48.74 92.17 61.05
C VAL A 501 -50.05 91.66 61.65
N LYS A 502 -50.43 92.15 62.83
CA LYS A 502 -51.70 91.85 63.50
C LYS A 502 -52.77 92.86 63.06
N LEU A 503 -53.90 92.37 62.55
CA LEU A 503 -55.03 93.18 62.07
C LEU A 503 -56.24 93.01 63.02
N GLY A 504 -56.63 94.06 63.78
CA GLY A 504 -57.80 94.07 64.69
C GLY A 504 -57.73 95.09 65.85
N LYS A 505 -58.86 95.39 66.54
CA LYS A 505 -58.92 96.27 67.75
C LYS A 505 -58.56 95.48 69.03
N GLY A 506 -57.51 95.87 69.76
CA GLY A 506 -57.09 95.23 71.02
C GLY A 506 -58.00 95.56 72.21
N SER A 507 -58.31 94.57 73.05
CA SER A 507 -59.07 94.74 74.29
C SER A 507 -58.21 95.39 75.37
N GLY A 508 -58.44 96.67 75.64
CA GLY A 508 -57.72 97.45 76.67
C GLY A 508 -58.11 97.06 78.10
N VAL A 509 -57.54 95.98 78.62
CA VAL A 509 -57.58 95.66 80.06
C VAL A 509 -56.15 95.70 80.59
N ALA A 510 -55.87 96.68 81.45
CA ALA A 510 -54.60 96.80 82.16
C ALA A 510 -54.56 95.78 83.31
N TYR A 511 -53.73 94.74 83.18
CA TYR A 511 -53.39 93.86 84.30
C TYR A 511 -52.33 94.55 85.16
N ASN A 512 -52.77 95.08 86.30
CA ASN A 512 -51.92 95.70 87.32
C ASN A 512 -51.54 94.62 88.34
N GLU A 513 -50.47 93.86 88.09
CA GLU A 513 -49.92 92.94 89.08
C GLU A 513 -49.06 93.72 90.09
N THR A 514 -49.49 93.65 91.35
CA THR A 514 -48.87 94.27 92.53
C THR A 514 -47.52 93.62 92.90
N PRO A 515 -46.55 94.36 93.49
CA PRO A 515 -45.21 93.83 93.76
C PRO A 515 -45.17 92.75 94.86
N GLN A 516 -44.42 91.67 94.60
CA GLN A 516 -44.31 90.41 95.36
C GLN A 516 -43.76 90.50 96.81
N TYR A 517 -43.34 91.67 97.32
CA TYR A 517 -42.73 91.79 98.65
C TYR A 517 -43.75 91.89 99.81
N VAL A 518 -45.00 92.25 99.54
CA VAL A 518 -46.06 92.37 100.58
C VAL A 518 -46.61 90.99 100.97
N VAL A 519 -46.62 90.04 100.03
CA VAL A 519 -47.14 88.67 100.22
C VAL A 519 -46.29 87.87 101.22
N GLN A 520 -44.98 88.09 101.30
CA GLN A 520 -44.12 87.35 102.24
C GLN A 520 -44.31 87.76 103.71
N ASN A 521 -44.61 89.04 103.98
CA ASN A 521 -44.86 89.51 105.35
C ASN A 521 -46.24 89.08 105.85
N GLU A 522 -47.26 89.07 105.00
CA GLU A 522 -48.59 88.59 105.36
C GLU A 522 -48.62 87.06 105.54
N VAL A 523 -47.92 86.28 104.72
CA VAL A 523 -47.82 84.81 104.91
C VAL A 523 -47.10 84.44 106.21
N LYS A 524 -46.04 85.17 106.60
CA LYS A 524 -45.38 84.96 107.90
C LYS A 524 -46.29 85.33 109.08
N ARG A 525 -47.01 86.45 108.99
CA ARG A 525 -47.95 86.88 110.04
C ARG A 525 -49.13 85.90 110.17
N LEU A 526 -49.71 85.46 109.07
CA LEU A 526 -50.82 84.50 109.04
C LEU A 526 -50.42 83.10 109.49
N THR A 527 -49.16 82.70 109.33
CA THR A 527 -48.66 81.42 109.86
C THR A 527 -48.56 81.45 111.39
N VAL A 528 -48.09 82.57 111.96
CA VAL A 528 -48.02 82.77 113.43
C VAL A 528 -49.41 82.90 114.05
N GLU A 529 -50.31 83.70 113.46
CA GLU A 529 -51.70 83.84 113.93
C GLU A 529 -52.45 82.49 113.89
N ASN A 530 -52.25 81.65 112.86
CA ASN A 530 -52.85 80.32 112.81
C ASN A 530 -52.30 79.36 113.88
N GLN A 531 -51.04 79.51 114.30
CA GLN A 531 -50.44 78.66 115.33
C GLN A 531 -50.97 79.04 116.72
N GLU A 532 -51.10 80.34 117.00
CA GLU A 532 -51.71 80.85 118.24
C GLU A 532 -53.22 80.57 118.34
N LEU A 533 -53.96 80.64 117.22
CA LEU A 533 -55.38 80.24 117.16
C LEU A 533 -55.56 78.75 117.45
N LYS A 534 -54.65 77.90 117.00
CA LYS A 534 -54.70 76.44 117.26
C LYS A 534 -54.48 76.12 118.74
N GLU A 535 -53.61 76.87 119.42
CA GLU A 535 -53.40 76.75 120.87
C GLU A 535 -54.61 77.23 121.67
N LYS A 536 -55.24 78.36 121.27
CA LYS A 536 -56.48 78.84 121.92
C LYS A 536 -57.67 77.89 121.73
N VAL A 537 -57.82 77.28 120.55
CA VAL A 537 -58.88 76.29 120.30
C VAL A 537 -58.67 75.02 121.13
N ASN A 538 -57.43 74.56 121.30
CA ASN A 538 -57.13 73.42 122.17
C ASN A 538 -57.35 73.73 123.66
N ALA A 539 -57.05 74.94 124.12
CA ALA A 539 -57.33 75.38 125.48
C ALA A 539 -58.85 75.48 125.75
N GLN A 540 -59.65 76.00 124.81
CA GLN A 540 -61.11 76.01 124.91
C GLN A 540 -61.73 74.60 124.84
N GLY A 541 -61.10 73.65 124.15
CA GLY A 541 -61.48 72.25 124.16
C GLY A 541 -61.35 71.59 125.53
N ALA A 542 -60.34 71.99 126.33
CA ALA A 542 -60.13 71.50 127.68
C ALA A 542 -61.16 72.08 128.67
N GLU A 543 -61.47 73.39 128.58
CA GLU A 543 -62.51 74.03 129.42
C GLU A 543 -63.93 73.50 129.12
N ASN A 544 -64.26 73.24 127.85
CA ASN A 544 -65.56 72.66 127.49
C ASN A 544 -65.74 71.22 127.99
N LYS A 545 -64.66 70.46 128.21
CA LYS A 545 -64.72 69.13 128.81
C LYS A 545 -65.02 69.21 130.32
N ASP A 546 -64.40 70.15 131.03
CA ASP A 546 -64.67 70.43 132.44
C ASP A 546 -66.10 70.96 132.66
N LEU A 547 -66.57 71.85 131.78
CA LEU A 547 -67.95 72.34 131.79
C LEU A 547 -68.97 71.23 131.52
N LYS A 548 -68.70 70.29 130.59
CA LYS A 548 -69.60 69.14 130.35
C LYS A 548 -69.66 68.18 131.54
N GLU A 549 -68.55 67.90 132.22
CA GLU A 549 -68.56 67.09 133.44
C GLU A 549 -69.29 67.78 134.60
N ARG A 550 -69.21 69.12 134.70
CA ARG A 550 -69.96 69.91 135.70
C ARG A 550 -71.45 70.01 135.38
N VAL A 551 -71.83 70.09 134.11
CA VAL A 551 -73.23 70.04 133.68
C VAL A 551 -73.84 68.66 133.92
N GLN A 552 -73.12 67.57 133.65
CA GLN A 552 -73.61 66.21 133.94
C GLN A 552 -73.82 65.97 135.44
N LYS A 553 -72.94 66.51 136.29
CA LYS A 553 -73.12 66.52 137.76
C LYS A 553 -74.26 67.43 138.25
N LEU A 554 -74.65 68.44 137.47
CA LEU A 554 -75.80 69.31 137.77
C LEU A 554 -77.11 68.73 137.24
N GLU A 555 -77.10 68.00 136.13
CA GLU A 555 -78.26 67.28 135.59
C GLU A 555 -78.65 66.09 136.48
N GLU A 556 -77.70 65.33 137.04
CA GLU A 556 -78.02 64.32 138.06
C GLU A 556 -78.59 64.92 139.35
N LYS A 557 -78.21 66.17 139.69
CA LYS A 557 -78.79 66.91 140.81
C LYS A 557 -80.17 67.48 140.48
N LEU A 558 -80.40 67.92 139.24
CA LEU A 558 -81.66 68.49 138.78
C LEU A 558 -82.73 67.41 138.56
N ASN A 559 -82.38 66.22 138.09
CA ASN A 559 -83.34 65.11 137.92
C ASN A 559 -83.88 64.56 139.24
N LYS A 560 -83.13 64.65 140.34
CA LYS A 560 -83.69 64.36 141.68
C LYS A 560 -84.66 65.43 142.18
N LEU A 561 -84.60 66.65 141.63
CA LEU A 561 -85.43 67.80 142.02
C LEU A 561 -86.72 67.96 141.18
N LEU A 562 -86.87 67.25 140.05
CA LEU A 562 -88.01 67.44 139.12
C LEU A 562 -89.00 66.27 138.98
N THR A 563 -88.88 65.15 139.71
CA THR A 563 -89.93 64.11 139.73
C THR A 563 -90.35 63.59 141.11
N THR A 564 -89.85 64.18 142.21
CA THR A 564 -90.44 63.97 143.54
C THR A 564 -91.53 65.02 143.81
N LYS A 565 -92.64 64.93 143.07
CA LYS A 565 -94.02 65.07 143.56
C LYS A 565 -95.03 64.85 142.43
#